data_AF-A0A3D1X4T6-F1
#
_entry.id   AF-A0A3D1X4T6-F1
#
_cell.length_a   1.000
_cell.length_b   1.000
_cell.length_c   1.000
_cell.angle_alpha   90.00
_cell.angle_beta   90.00
_cell.angle_gamma   90.00
#
_symmetry.space_group_name_H-M   'P 1'
#
loop_
_entity.id
_entity.type
_entity.pdbx_description
1 polymer ?
#
loop_
_entity_poly.entity_id
_entity_poly.type
_entity_poly.pdbx_seq_one_letter_code
_entity_poly.pdbx_strand_id
1 'polypeptide(L)'
;ICDEPTTALDVTVQAQILDLIKRLQKEMDMSVIYITHDLGVVANIADRVAVMYAGEIIETGPTEEVFSCPVHPYTRALLRALPQLGVKGQALFAIPGTPPNLYNDIQGDAFYPRNPEAMEIDQLEEPPMFSVSPGHTAKTWTMHPMAIQKWGDPRNYRTPGLGRAPAAPEPYAPRSDEPLLSVRDLSIDFGSGKKVFHAVNGVSFDVYRGETFSLVGESGSGKTTIGRAIMKIIPTAGGEILYKGTRVNRRFSREEIKQYRQQVQMIFQDPMASLNERAKVDYIISEGLYNFNLFENEADRKAKVSRVMQRVGLLPEFASRFPHEFSGGQRQRLGIARALIMEPEFIIADEPISALDVSIRAQIINLLNELKKEHSLTYLFIAHDLSVVRFISDRIGVIYKGALMELAPGEEIFAHPLHPYTRSLLSAIPMPDPAAERGKTCTPYDPSVHDYSVDKPAWTEIAPGHFVFANARECDEYRRMLG
;
A
#
# COMPACT_ATOMS: atom_id res chain seq x y z
N ILE A 1 -15.11 22.59 -4.15
CA ILE A 1 -15.06 21.48 -3.16
C ILE A 1 -14.56 20.28 -3.93
N CYS A 2 -13.49 19.65 -3.44
CA CYS A 2 -12.89 18.46 -4.01
C CYS A 2 -13.08 17.33 -2.99
N ASP A 3 -13.80 16.29 -3.38
CA ASP A 3 -14.05 15.13 -2.54
C ASP A 3 -13.21 13.95 -3.06
N GLU A 4 -12.16 13.59 -2.31
CA GLU A 4 -11.21 12.53 -2.66
C GLU A 4 -10.72 12.55 -4.13
N PRO A 5 -10.33 13.70 -4.70
CA PRO A 5 -10.10 13.83 -6.15
C PRO A 5 -8.84 13.08 -6.64
N THR A 6 -8.01 12.57 -5.71
CA THR A 6 -6.77 11.84 -6.00
C THR A 6 -6.80 10.38 -5.55
N THR A 7 -7.92 9.89 -5.01
CA THR A 7 -8.03 8.49 -4.59
C THR A 7 -7.91 7.55 -5.81
N ALA A 8 -7.19 6.44 -5.63
CA ALA A 8 -6.93 5.42 -6.66
C ALA A 8 -6.19 5.90 -7.92
N LEU A 9 -5.50 7.04 -7.84
CA LEU A 9 -4.59 7.51 -8.88
C LEU A 9 -3.14 7.15 -8.53
N ASP A 10 -2.31 6.98 -9.54
CA ASP A 10 -0.88 6.86 -9.30
C ASP A 10 -0.27 8.22 -8.88
N VAL A 11 0.91 8.16 -8.28
CA VAL A 11 1.60 9.32 -7.70
C VAL A 11 1.87 10.44 -8.70
N THR A 12 2.02 10.13 -10.00
CA THR A 12 2.30 11.15 -11.02
C THR A 12 1.04 11.91 -11.42
N VAL A 13 -0.05 11.19 -11.67
CA VAL A 13 -1.35 11.80 -11.99
C VAL A 13 -1.87 12.57 -10.79
N GLN A 14 -1.68 12.04 -9.57
CA GLN A 14 -1.97 12.76 -8.34
C GLN A 14 -1.23 14.11 -8.28
N ALA A 15 0.09 14.12 -8.50
CA ALA A 15 0.87 15.36 -8.50
C ALA A 15 0.37 16.37 -9.56
N GLN A 16 0.01 15.91 -10.76
CA GLN A 16 -0.53 16.75 -11.83
C GLN A 16 -1.89 17.38 -11.45
N ILE A 17 -2.78 16.61 -10.82
CA ILE A 17 -4.08 17.12 -10.35
C ILE A 17 -3.89 18.16 -9.24
N LEU A 18 -2.98 17.91 -8.30
CA LEU A 18 -2.68 18.87 -7.23
C LEU A 18 -2.12 20.18 -7.79
N ASP A 19 -1.20 20.12 -8.76
CA ASP A 19 -0.67 21.30 -9.44
C ASP A 19 -1.76 22.06 -10.22
N LEU A 20 -2.62 21.33 -10.94
CA LEU A 20 -3.78 21.92 -11.61
C LEU A 20 -4.69 22.65 -10.64
N ILE A 21 -5.03 22.04 -9.50
CA ILE A 21 -5.91 22.67 -8.50
C ILE A 21 -5.24 23.93 -7.93
N LYS A 22 -3.95 23.89 -7.57
CA LYS A 22 -3.20 25.06 -7.08
C LYS A 22 -3.15 26.20 -8.10
N ARG A 23 -2.92 25.86 -9.38
CA ARG A 23 -2.91 26.85 -10.46
C ARG A 23 -4.28 27.48 -10.64
N LEU A 24 -5.34 26.68 -10.69
CA LEU A 24 -6.72 27.18 -10.80
C LEU A 24 -7.12 28.04 -9.59
N GLN A 25 -6.74 27.62 -8.38
CA GLN A 25 -6.94 28.40 -7.15
C GLN A 25 -6.36 29.81 -7.30
N LYS A 26 -5.12 29.92 -7.77
CA LYS A 26 -4.40 31.18 -7.95
C LYS A 26 -4.92 32.02 -9.11
N GLU A 27 -5.22 31.40 -10.25
CA GLU A 27 -5.69 32.10 -11.46
C GLU A 27 -7.11 32.64 -11.29
N MET A 28 -7.96 31.94 -10.53
CA MET A 28 -9.38 32.27 -10.37
C MET A 28 -9.72 32.91 -9.01
N ASP A 29 -8.74 33.13 -8.14
CA ASP A 29 -8.95 33.60 -6.75
C ASP A 29 -10.01 32.77 -6.00
N MET A 30 -9.89 31.45 -6.13
CA MET A 30 -10.88 30.47 -5.64
C MET A 30 -10.49 29.93 -4.26
N SER A 31 -11.47 29.79 -3.37
CA SER A 31 -11.34 28.98 -2.15
C SER A 31 -11.59 27.50 -2.46
N VAL A 32 -10.69 26.62 -2.01
CA VAL A 32 -10.80 25.17 -2.19
C VAL A 32 -10.97 24.48 -0.84
N ILE A 33 -12.05 23.71 -0.71
CA ILE A 33 -12.18 22.70 0.34
C ILE A 33 -11.73 21.38 -0.29
N TYR A 34 -10.71 20.74 0.30
CA TYR A 34 -10.14 19.48 -0.16
C TYR A 34 -10.37 18.41 0.92
N ILE A 35 -11.13 17.37 0.58
CA ILE A 35 -11.47 16.26 1.48
C ILE A 35 -10.62 15.06 1.06
N THR A 36 -9.81 14.54 1.97
CA THR A 36 -8.97 13.36 1.72
C THR A 36 -8.53 12.70 3.02
N HIS A 37 -8.22 11.41 2.95
CA HIS A 37 -7.55 10.66 4.01
C HIS A 37 -6.02 10.62 3.84
N ASP A 38 -5.45 11.15 2.75
CA ASP A 38 -4.01 11.19 2.51
C ASP A 38 -3.37 12.45 3.13
N LEU A 39 -2.70 12.27 4.27
CA LEU A 39 -2.02 13.35 4.98
C LEU A 39 -0.84 13.94 4.20
N GLY A 40 -0.19 13.18 3.32
CA GLY A 40 0.88 13.71 2.48
C GLY A 40 0.33 14.70 1.44
N VAL A 41 -0.85 14.43 0.89
CA VAL A 41 -1.57 15.36 0.01
C VAL A 41 -1.98 16.63 0.77
N VAL A 42 -2.50 16.48 2.00
CA VAL A 42 -2.86 17.64 2.85
C VAL A 42 -1.63 18.52 3.12
N ALA A 43 -0.49 17.92 3.44
CA ALA A 43 0.77 18.64 3.65
C ALA A 43 1.22 19.43 2.41
N ASN A 44 0.85 18.99 1.21
CA ASN A 44 1.18 19.64 -0.04
C ASN A 44 0.24 20.81 -0.36
N ILE A 45 -1.08 20.63 -0.28
CA ILE A 45 -2.06 21.57 -0.87
C ILE A 45 -2.75 22.50 0.12
N ALA A 46 -2.84 22.13 1.41
CA ALA A 46 -3.70 22.83 2.35
C ALA A 46 -2.97 23.98 3.06
N ASP A 47 -3.57 25.16 3.09
CA ASP A 47 -3.12 26.26 3.97
C ASP A 47 -3.48 25.99 5.44
N ARG A 48 -4.65 25.38 5.64
CA ARG A 48 -5.22 25.01 6.94
C ARG A 48 -5.86 23.64 6.85
N VAL A 49 -5.79 22.89 7.94
CA VAL A 49 -6.39 21.55 8.04
C VAL A 49 -7.45 21.52 9.13
N ALA A 50 -8.49 20.72 8.91
CA ALA A 50 -9.45 20.30 9.92
C ALA A 50 -9.48 18.78 9.94
N VAL A 51 -9.11 18.19 11.07
CA VAL A 51 -9.19 16.75 11.30
C VAL A 51 -10.56 16.45 11.87
N MET A 52 -11.24 15.46 11.30
CA MET A 52 -12.56 15.04 11.74
C MET A 52 -12.54 13.64 12.33
N TYR A 53 -13.34 13.42 13.38
CA TYR A 53 -13.58 12.10 13.94
C TYR A 53 -15.03 12.02 14.45
N ALA A 54 -15.69 10.89 14.19
CA ALA A 54 -17.07 10.63 14.63
C ALA A 54 -18.09 11.74 14.31
N GLY A 55 -17.91 12.44 13.18
CA GLY A 55 -18.81 13.51 12.73
C GLY A 55 -18.43 14.92 13.22
N GLU A 56 -17.35 15.06 13.98
CA GLU A 56 -16.95 16.33 14.57
C GLU A 56 -15.54 16.76 14.16
N ILE A 57 -15.27 18.07 14.17
CA ILE A 57 -13.91 18.61 14.03
C ILE A 57 -13.23 18.51 15.39
N ILE A 58 -12.21 17.67 15.46
CA ILE A 58 -11.47 17.38 16.71
C ILE A 58 -10.18 18.18 16.81
N GLU A 59 -9.62 18.62 15.68
CA GLU A 59 -8.46 19.51 15.65
C GLU A 59 -8.45 20.32 14.35
N THR A 60 -8.16 21.61 14.43
CA THR A 60 -8.02 22.46 13.24
C THR A 60 -6.96 23.52 13.47
N GLY A 61 -6.21 23.87 12.43
CA GLY A 61 -5.14 24.86 12.52
C GLY A 61 -4.41 25.07 11.20
N PRO A 62 -3.40 25.94 11.19
CA PRO A 62 -2.43 26.01 10.09
C PRO A 62 -1.79 24.64 9.85
N THR A 63 -1.62 24.25 8.59
CA THR A 63 -1.14 22.90 8.22
C THR A 63 0.21 22.58 8.86
N GLU A 64 1.16 23.52 8.87
CA GLU A 64 2.47 23.33 9.52
C GLU A 64 2.35 23.03 11.02
N GLU A 65 1.47 23.72 11.74
CA GLU A 65 1.32 23.54 13.18
C GLU A 65 0.65 22.20 13.52
N VAL A 66 -0.40 21.82 12.78
CA VAL A 66 -1.09 20.54 13.03
C VAL A 66 -0.18 19.34 12.72
N PHE A 67 0.72 19.42 11.74
CA PHE A 67 1.66 18.34 11.42
C PHE A 67 2.86 18.27 12.37
N SER A 68 3.41 19.43 12.75
CA SER A 68 4.60 19.50 13.62
C SER A 68 4.29 19.40 15.11
N CYS A 69 3.11 19.87 15.52
CA CYS A 69 2.62 19.93 16.88
C CYS A 69 1.15 19.43 16.98
N PRO A 70 0.86 18.18 16.57
CA PRO A 70 -0.48 17.61 16.73
C PRO A 70 -0.81 17.45 18.22
N VAL A 71 -1.90 18.07 18.66
CA VAL A 71 -2.32 18.06 20.07
C VAL A 71 -3.32 16.95 20.33
N HIS A 72 -4.27 16.72 19.42
CA HIS A 72 -5.29 15.71 19.65
C HIS A 72 -4.72 14.29 19.49
N PRO A 73 -5.00 13.36 20.43
CA PRO A 73 -4.50 11.98 20.37
C PRO A 73 -4.81 11.26 19.05
N TYR A 74 -6.02 11.45 18.49
CA TYR A 74 -6.37 10.94 17.16
C TYR A 74 -5.49 11.49 16.04
N THR A 75 -5.24 12.81 15.97
CA THR A 75 -4.34 13.41 14.97
C THR A 75 -2.93 12.84 15.08
N ARG A 76 -2.40 12.70 16.29
CA ARG A 76 -1.10 12.03 16.54
C ARG A 76 -1.11 10.60 16.05
N ALA A 77 -2.18 9.88 16.34
CA ALA A 77 -2.36 8.48 15.97
C ALA A 77 -2.41 8.30 14.45
N LEU A 78 -3.07 9.20 13.72
CA LEU A 78 -3.10 9.24 12.26
C LEU A 78 -1.71 9.48 11.67
N LEU A 79 -0.99 10.49 12.16
CA LEU A 79 0.37 10.80 11.70
C LEU A 79 1.33 9.63 11.98
N ARG A 80 1.26 9.01 13.15
CA ARG A 80 2.09 7.84 13.50
C ARG A 80 1.80 6.61 12.63
N ALA A 81 0.59 6.49 12.07
CA ALA A 81 0.21 5.37 11.23
C ALA A 81 0.73 5.48 9.79
N LEU A 82 1.36 6.59 9.42
CA LEU A 82 1.91 6.80 8.08
C LEU A 82 3.09 5.86 7.79
N PRO A 83 3.05 5.05 6.71
CA PRO A 83 4.14 4.16 6.33
C PRO A 83 5.48 4.88 6.11
N GLN A 84 5.45 6.12 5.62
CA GLN A 84 6.63 6.96 5.38
C GLN A 84 7.47 7.19 6.63
N LEU A 85 6.84 7.16 7.81
CA LEU A 85 7.48 7.36 9.11
C LEU A 85 7.86 6.04 9.80
N GLY A 86 7.53 4.91 9.18
CA GLY A 86 7.81 3.58 9.69
C GLY A 86 9.29 3.21 9.57
N VAL A 87 9.76 2.39 10.52
CA VAL A 87 11.07 1.74 10.43
C VAL A 87 10.86 0.32 9.92
N LYS A 88 11.51 -0.03 8.80
CA LYS A 88 11.42 -1.37 8.22
C LYS A 88 11.77 -2.44 9.26
N GLY A 89 10.97 -3.50 9.31
CA GLY A 89 11.13 -4.60 10.27
C GLY A 89 10.38 -4.43 11.60
N GLN A 90 10.01 -3.21 11.97
CA GLN A 90 9.10 -2.93 13.09
C GLN A 90 7.64 -2.97 12.62
N ALA A 91 6.68 -3.08 13.54
CA ALA A 91 5.26 -2.93 13.18
C ALA A 91 4.93 -1.45 12.99
N LEU A 92 4.13 -1.12 11.97
CA LEU A 92 3.54 0.22 11.85
C LEU A 92 2.59 0.47 13.01
N PHE A 93 2.53 1.70 13.48
CA PHE A 93 1.51 2.07 14.45
C PHE A 93 0.13 1.96 13.79
N ALA A 94 -0.79 1.26 14.44
CA ALA A 94 -2.16 1.12 14.01
C ALA A 94 -3.08 1.58 15.13
N ILE A 95 -4.10 2.38 14.79
CA ILE A 95 -5.09 2.82 15.77
C ILE A 95 -5.89 1.60 16.23
N PRO A 96 -5.97 1.32 17.56
CA PRO A 96 -6.65 0.14 18.06
C PRO A 96 -8.17 0.25 17.89
N GLY A 97 -8.83 -0.91 17.97
CA GLY A 97 -10.29 -1.01 17.91
C GLY A 97 -10.90 -0.63 16.56
N THR A 98 -12.23 -0.51 16.55
CA THR A 98 -13.03 -0.03 15.41
C THR A 98 -13.60 1.35 15.72
N PRO A 99 -13.81 2.20 14.71
CA PRO A 99 -14.57 3.44 14.88
C PRO A 99 -15.92 3.17 15.57
N PRO A 100 -16.42 4.11 16.39
CA PRO A 100 -17.72 3.98 17.05
C PRO A 100 -18.84 3.94 16.01
N ASN A 101 -19.92 3.23 16.35
CA ASN A 101 -21.12 3.24 15.54
C ASN A 101 -21.93 4.51 15.85
N LEU A 102 -22.04 5.41 14.87
CA LEU A 102 -22.74 6.69 15.01
C LEU A 102 -24.27 6.56 15.16
N TYR A 103 -24.83 5.37 15.01
CA TYR A 103 -26.25 5.11 15.35
C TYR A 103 -26.51 5.00 16.85
N ASN A 104 -25.46 4.80 17.66
CA ASN A 104 -25.57 4.71 19.11
C ASN A 104 -25.21 6.07 19.74
N ASP A 105 -25.80 6.38 20.89
CA ASP A 105 -25.38 7.53 21.68
C ASP A 105 -23.93 7.38 22.12
N ILE A 106 -23.12 8.39 21.82
CA ILE A 106 -21.72 8.46 22.25
C ILE A 106 -21.68 9.21 23.58
N GLN A 107 -21.16 8.55 24.60
CA GLN A 107 -20.90 9.17 25.91
C GLN A 107 -19.42 9.54 26.01
N GLY A 108 -19.13 10.78 26.42
CA GLY A 108 -17.77 11.29 26.56
C GLY A 108 -17.10 11.65 25.23
N ASP A 109 -15.77 11.61 25.20
CA ASP A 109 -14.97 11.71 23.98
C ASP A 109 -15.19 10.48 23.08
N ALA A 110 -15.65 10.70 21.85
CA ALA A 110 -15.84 9.65 20.86
C ALA A 110 -14.59 8.80 20.58
N PHE A 111 -13.39 9.37 20.75
CA PHE A 111 -12.12 8.68 20.53
C PHE A 111 -11.62 7.91 21.77
N TYR A 112 -12.20 8.13 22.96
CA TYR A 112 -11.82 7.47 24.21
C TYR A 112 -11.55 5.96 24.08
N PRO A 113 -12.43 5.13 23.46
CA PRO A 113 -12.24 3.68 23.41
C PRO A 113 -11.01 3.23 22.61
N ARG A 114 -10.44 4.14 21.82
CA ARG A 114 -9.31 3.89 20.91
C ARG A 114 -8.09 4.73 21.26
N ASN A 115 -8.18 5.58 22.28
CA ASN A 115 -7.09 6.41 22.75
C ASN A 115 -6.23 5.62 23.77
N PRO A 116 -4.98 5.26 23.45
CA PRO A 116 -4.09 4.58 24.41
C PRO A 116 -3.73 5.46 25.62
N GLU A 117 -3.89 6.77 25.49
CA GLU A 117 -3.59 7.79 26.50
C GLU A 117 -4.88 8.32 27.15
N ALA A 118 -5.99 7.59 27.05
CA ALA A 118 -7.28 7.95 27.61
C ALA A 118 -7.24 8.14 29.13
N MET A 119 -7.91 9.19 29.59
CA MET A 119 -8.18 9.49 31.00
C MET A 119 -9.61 9.10 31.34
N GLU A 120 -9.90 8.94 32.63
CA GLU A 120 -11.27 8.62 33.10
C GLU A 120 -12.30 9.66 32.67
N ILE A 121 -11.92 10.94 32.59
CA ILE A 121 -12.81 12.02 32.16
C ILE A 121 -13.21 11.89 30.68
N ASP A 122 -12.34 11.34 29.82
CA ASP A 122 -12.64 11.13 28.40
C ASP A 122 -13.82 10.14 28.23
N GLN A 123 -14.05 9.22 29.19
CA GLN A 123 -15.20 8.32 29.16
C GLN A 123 -16.51 9.00 29.56
N LEU A 124 -16.42 10.00 30.43
CA LEU A 124 -17.58 10.57 31.12
C LEU A 124 -18.11 11.82 30.43
N GLU A 125 -17.20 12.69 29.96
CA GLU A 125 -17.51 14.00 29.44
C GLU A 125 -16.78 14.28 28.13
N GLU A 126 -17.46 14.99 27.25
CA GLU A 126 -16.91 15.44 25.99
C GLU A 126 -15.99 16.66 26.22
N PRO A 127 -14.77 16.67 25.67
CA PRO A 127 -13.86 17.78 25.87
C PRO A 127 -14.36 19.07 25.20
N PRO A 128 -14.19 20.24 25.83
CA PRO A 128 -14.40 21.50 25.14
C PRO A 128 -13.33 21.72 24.07
N MET A 129 -13.57 22.66 23.16
CA MET A 129 -12.57 23.08 22.18
C MET A 129 -11.53 24.00 22.85
N PHE A 130 -10.31 23.51 23.03
CA PHE A 130 -9.20 24.28 23.60
C PHE A 130 -8.44 25.04 22.53
N SER A 131 -7.96 26.25 22.86
CA SER A 131 -7.02 27.00 22.00
C SER A 131 -5.59 26.53 22.25
N VAL A 132 -4.91 26.11 21.18
CA VAL A 132 -3.51 25.68 21.19
C VAL A 132 -2.59 26.86 20.89
N SER A 133 -2.91 27.60 19.83
CA SER A 133 -2.24 28.81 19.34
C SER A 133 -3.28 29.68 18.58
N PRO A 134 -2.95 30.91 18.15
CA PRO A 134 -3.85 31.69 17.30
C PRO A 134 -4.24 30.96 16.01
N GLY A 135 -5.51 30.53 15.94
CA GLY A 135 -6.05 29.80 14.78
C GLY A 135 -5.87 28.28 14.83
N HIS A 136 -5.19 27.73 15.85
CA HIS A 136 -5.11 26.28 16.12
C HIS A 136 -5.94 25.93 17.36
N THR A 137 -6.91 25.04 17.20
CA THR A 137 -7.78 24.55 18.27
C THR A 137 -7.89 23.03 18.26
N ALA A 138 -8.03 22.42 19.43
CA ALA A 138 -8.20 20.97 19.57
C ALA A 138 -9.22 20.63 20.65
N LYS A 139 -10.09 19.67 20.37
CA LYS A 139 -11.15 19.17 21.26
C LYS A 139 -10.62 17.98 22.06
N THR A 140 -9.77 18.23 23.06
CA THR A 140 -9.13 17.15 23.85
C THR A 140 -8.85 17.56 25.29
N TRP A 141 -9.14 16.66 26.23
CA TRP A 141 -8.84 16.87 27.64
C TRP A 141 -7.34 16.95 27.95
N THR A 142 -6.46 16.51 27.02
CA THR A 142 -5.00 16.62 27.19
C THR A 142 -4.50 18.06 27.31
N MET A 143 -5.28 19.03 26.81
CA MET A 143 -5.00 20.47 26.95
C MET A 143 -5.50 21.07 28.28
N HIS A 144 -6.23 20.31 29.10
CA HIS A 144 -6.70 20.80 30.38
C HIS A 144 -5.51 21.06 31.32
N PRO A 145 -5.48 22.17 32.10
CA PRO A 145 -4.35 22.51 32.95
C PRO A 145 -3.89 21.40 33.91
N MET A 146 -4.85 20.65 34.48
CA MET A 146 -4.54 19.51 35.35
C MET A 146 -3.89 18.35 34.58
N ALA A 147 -4.29 18.14 33.32
CA ALA A 147 -3.70 17.12 32.48
C ALA A 147 -2.26 17.48 32.10
N ILE A 148 -2.03 18.74 31.71
CA ILE A 148 -0.69 19.28 31.42
C ILE A 148 0.24 19.13 32.63
N GLN A 149 -0.24 19.46 33.83
CA GLN A 149 0.55 19.34 35.05
C GLN A 149 0.94 17.89 35.36
N LYS A 150 0.05 16.93 35.09
CA LYS A 150 0.23 15.52 35.46
C LYS A 150 1.01 14.72 34.41
N TRP A 151 0.76 14.96 33.12
CA TRP A 151 1.28 14.15 32.01
C TRP A 151 2.18 14.91 31.05
N GLY A 152 2.37 16.21 31.26
CA GLY A 152 3.20 17.08 30.43
C GLY A 152 2.40 17.81 29.36
N ASP A 153 3.01 18.84 28.79
CA ASP A 153 2.36 19.70 27.80
C ASP A 153 2.25 18.98 26.43
N PRO A 154 1.04 18.76 25.92
CA PRO A 154 0.83 18.10 24.63
C PRO A 154 1.45 18.88 23.46
N ARG A 155 1.73 20.17 23.61
CA ARG A 155 2.39 21.01 22.59
C ARG A 155 3.88 20.70 22.43
N ASN A 156 4.46 19.96 23.38
CA ASN A 156 5.83 19.48 23.28
C ASN A 156 5.93 18.16 22.49
N TYR A 157 4.79 17.56 22.12
CA TYR A 157 4.79 16.38 21.27
C TYR A 157 5.45 16.71 19.94
N ARG A 158 6.32 15.82 19.48
CA ARG A 158 6.94 15.86 18.16
C ARG A 158 6.68 14.53 17.49
N THR A 159 6.19 14.57 16.26
CA THR A 159 5.87 13.38 15.47
C THR A 159 7.15 12.54 15.27
N PRO A 160 7.24 11.31 15.83
CA PRO A 160 8.43 10.48 15.67
C PRO A 160 8.66 10.13 14.20
N GLY A 161 9.91 10.20 13.75
CA GLY A 161 10.29 9.84 12.37
C GLY A 161 10.23 11.00 11.36
N LEU A 162 9.58 12.12 11.70
CA LEU A 162 9.57 13.31 10.86
C LEU A 162 11.01 13.85 10.68
N GLY A 163 11.46 14.00 9.43
CA GLY A 163 12.81 14.50 9.11
C GLY A 163 13.98 13.54 9.38
N ARG A 164 13.73 12.26 9.73
CA ARG A 164 14.82 11.28 9.84
C ARG A 164 15.21 10.73 8.48
N ALA A 165 16.51 10.76 8.17
CA ALA A 165 17.05 10.02 7.04
C ALA A 165 16.81 8.51 7.23
N PRO A 166 16.55 7.75 6.14
CA PRO A 166 16.55 6.29 6.14
C PRO A 166 17.75 5.72 6.92
N ALA A 167 17.55 4.62 7.65
CA ALA A 167 18.68 3.82 8.09
C ALA A 167 19.46 3.34 6.85
N ALA A 168 20.79 3.17 6.98
CA ALA A 168 21.61 2.66 5.89
C ALA A 168 21.05 1.31 5.40
N PRO A 169 21.00 1.08 4.07
CA PRO A 169 20.43 -0.15 3.52
C PRO A 169 21.21 -1.36 4.06
N GLU A 170 20.51 -2.32 4.68
CA GLU A 170 21.07 -3.65 4.87
C GLU A 170 21.12 -4.35 3.50
N PRO A 171 22.21 -5.05 3.15
CA PRO A 171 22.29 -5.79 1.90
C PRO A 171 21.18 -6.85 1.87
N TYR A 172 20.33 -6.80 0.85
CA TYR A 172 19.39 -7.89 0.62
C TYR A 172 20.17 -9.14 0.17
N ALA A 173 20.00 -10.24 0.90
CA ALA A 173 20.46 -11.56 0.50
C ALA A 173 19.25 -12.49 0.35
N PRO A 174 19.04 -13.10 -0.83
CA PRO A 174 17.97 -14.07 -0.99
C PRO A 174 18.21 -15.26 -0.06
N ARG A 175 17.13 -15.79 0.53
CA ARG A 175 17.19 -16.93 1.47
C ARG A 175 17.51 -18.27 0.80
N SER A 176 17.45 -18.31 -0.53
CA SER A 176 17.69 -19.49 -1.37
C SER A 176 18.21 -19.02 -2.72
N ASP A 177 19.11 -19.81 -3.31
CA ASP A 177 19.64 -19.55 -4.65
C ASP A 177 18.60 -19.84 -5.76
N GLU A 178 17.57 -20.64 -5.46
CA GLU A 178 16.54 -21.01 -6.44
C GLU A 178 15.28 -20.12 -6.33
N PRO A 179 14.80 -19.54 -7.45
CA PRO A 179 13.58 -18.75 -7.44
C PRO A 179 12.33 -19.63 -7.31
N LEU A 180 11.36 -19.18 -6.51
CA LEU A 180 10.03 -19.79 -6.44
C LEU A 180 9.26 -19.54 -7.74
N LEU A 181 9.34 -18.31 -8.26
CA LEU A 181 8.77 -17.88 -9.52
C LEU A 181 9.86 -17.21 -10.35
N SER A 182 10.02 -17.62 -11.61
CA SER A 182 10.89 -16.96 -12.58
C SER A 182 10.05 -16.57 -13.80
N VAL A 183 10.03 -15.29 -14.13
CA VAL A 183 9.37 -14.71 -15.29
C VAL A 183 10.47 -14.32 -16.28
N ARG A 184 10.37 -14.81 -17.52
CA ARG A 184 11.41 -14.61 -18.55
C ARG A 184 10.79 -14.13 -19.85
N ASP A 185 11.22 -12.96 -20.30
CA ASP A 185 10.84 -12.29 -21.54
C ASP A 185 9.32 -12.31 -21.77
N LEU A 186 8.56 -12.05 -20.69
CA LEU A 186 7.11 -12.15 -20.69
C LEU A 186 6.52 -11.07 -21.59
N SER A 187 5.66 -11.49 -22.53
CA SER A 187 4.89 -10.59 -23.38
C SER A 187 3.40 -10.93 -23.32
N ILE A 188 2.56 -9.90 -23.25
CA ILE A 188 1.10 -10.02 -23.14
C ILE A 188 0.44 -9.01 -24.08
N ASP A 189 -0.37 -9.54 -24.98
CA ASP A 189 -1.02 -8.77 -26.04
C ASP A 189 -2.54 -8.85 -25.89
N PHE A 190 -3.22 -7.72 -26.11
CA PHE A 190 -4.68 -7.65 -26.21
C PHE A 190 -5.12 -7.21 -27.59
N GLY A 191 -6.28 -7.72 -28.03
CA GLY A 191 -6.86 -7.42 -29.33
C GLY A 191 -6.50 -8.44 -30.40
N SER A 192 -6.97 -8.20 -31.63
CA SER A 192 -6.72 -9.07 -32.78
C SER A 192 -6.57 -8.25 -34.06
N GLY A 193 -5.87 -8.80 -35.06
CA GLY A 193 -5.67 -8.16 -36.36
C GLY A 193 -4.73 -6.94 -36.29
N LYS A 194 -5.12 -5.82 -36.89
CA LYS A 194 -4.30 -4.59 -36.98
C LYS A 194 -4.28 -3.73 -35.70
N LYS A 195 -5.03 -4.10 -34.65
CA LYS A 195 -5.12 -3.37 -33.38
C LYS A 195 -4.64 -4.23 -32.22
N VAL A 196 -3.37 -4.64 -32.26
CA VAL A 196 -2.73 -5.33 -31.14
C VAL A 196 -2.18 -4.28 -30.18
N PHE A 197 -2.58 -4.38 -28.91
CA PHE A 197 -2.04 -3.57 -27.83
C PHE A 197 -1.10 -4.43 -26.98
N HIS A 198 0.19 -4.08 -26.97
CA HIS A 198 1.20 -4.74 -26.15
C HIS A 198 1.12 -4.20 -24.72
N ALA A 199 0.49 -4.96 -23.82
CA ALA A 199 0.34 -4.55 -22.42
C ALA A 199 1.61 -4.84 -21.59
N VAL A 200 2.36 -5.88 -21.97
CA VAL A 200 3.63 -6.26 -21.34
C VAL A 200 4.58 -6.70 -22.45
N ASN A 201 5.84 -6.28 -22.38
CA ASN A 201 6.83 -6.53 -23.42
C ASN A 201 8.21 -6.82 -22.82
N GLY A 202 8.63 -8.10 -22.87
CA GLY A 202 9.98 -8.52 -22.48
C GLY A 202 10.29 -8.38 -20.99
N VAL A 203 9.30 -8.55 -20.11
CA VAL A 203 9.52 -8.42 -18.66
C VAL A 203 10.16 -9.69 -18.10
N SER A 204 11.27 -9.51 -17.38
CA SER A 204 12.03 -10.58 -16.74
C SER A 204 12.32 -10.26 -15.28
N PHE A 205 11.97 -11.15 -14.36
CA PHE A 205 12.29 -11.04 -12.93
C PHE A 205 12.12 -12.38 -12.22
N ASP A 206 12.78 -12.49 -11.08
CA ASP A 206 12.69 -13.63 -10.17
C ASP A 206 12.10 -13.22 -8.83
N VAL A 207 11.36 -14.14 -8.20
CA VAL A 207 10.82 -14.04 -6.84
C VAL A 207 11.26 -15.26 -6.03
N TYR A 208 11.93 -15.01 -4.91
CA TYR A 208 12.50 -16.02 -4.03
C TYR A 208 11.56 -16.37 -2.87
N ARG A 209 11.75 -17.55 -2.27
CA ARG A 209 10.89 -18.01 -1.16
C ARG A 209 11.00 -17.10 0.06
N GLY A 210 9.84 -16.72 0.62
CA GLY A 210 9.73 -15.83 1.77
C GLY A 210 10.08 -14.38 1.46
N GLU A 211 10.24 -14.03 0.18
CA GLU A 211 10.44 -12.66 -0.30
C GLU A 211 9.11 -11.95 -0.49
N THR A 212 9.09 -10.63 -0.24
CA THR A 212 8.12 -9.72 -0.83
C THR A 212 8.78 -9.00 -2.00
N PHE A 213 8.49 -9.47 -3.22
CA PHE A 213 8.88 -8.76 -4.44
C PHE A 213 7.74 -7.83 -4.86
N SER A 214 8.04 -6.56 -5.07
CA SER A 214 7.03 -5.58 -5.48
C SER A 214 7.14 -5.12 -6.91
N LEU A 215 5.99 -4.93 -7.55
CA LEU A 215 5.90 -4.25 -8.84
C LEU A 215 5.18 -2.91 -8.64
N VAL A 216 5.84 -1.83 -9.06
CA VAL A 216 5.35 -0.45 -8.92
C VAL A 216 5.42 0.31 -10.24
N GLY A 217 4.55 1.31 -10.40
CA GLY A 217 4.53 2.17 -11.57
C GLY A 217 3.14 2.79 -11.79
N GLU A 218 3.01 3.65 -12.79
CA GLU A 218 1.77 4.35 -13.14
C GLU A 218 0.59 3.40 -13.40
N SER A 219 -0.62 3.92 -13.28
CA SER A 219 -1.83 3.18 -13.64
C SER A 219 -1.79 2.77 -15.11
N GLY A 220 -2.15 1.50 -15.39
CA GLY A 220 -2.08 0.96 -16.75
C GLY A 220 -0.69 0.50 -17.23
N SER A 221 0.34 0.53 -16.36
CA SER A 221 1.70 0.09 -16.74
C SER A 221 1.87 -1.42 -16.97
N GLY A 222 0.87 -2.26 -16.66
CA GLY A 222 0.90 -3.71 -16.89
C GLY A 222 1.02 -4.58 -15.63
N LYS A 223 1.12 -4.01 -14.42
CA LYS A 223 1.29 -4.74 -13.14
C LYS A 223 0.22 -5.81 -12.89
N THR A 224 -1.05 -5.41 -12.86
CA THR A 224 -2.20 -6.31 -12.69
C THR A 224 -2.28 -7.35 -13.81
N THR A 225 -1.92 -6.97 -15.04
CA THR A 225 -1.86 -7.88 -16.18
C THR A 225 -0.85 -9.00 -15.94
N ILE A 226 0.36 -8.67 -15.45
CA ILE A 226 1.38 -9.67 -15.08
C ILE A 226 0.85 -10.61 -13.99
N GLY A 227 0.28 -10.07 -12.91
CA GLY A 227 -0.31 -10.87 -11.83
C GLY A 227 -1.39 -11.84 -12.32
N ARG A 228 -2.31 -11.37 -13.17
CA ARG A 228 -3.37 -12.19 -13.77
C ARG A 228 -2.82 -13.25 -14.73
N ALA A 229 -1.73 -12.97 -15.43
CA ALA A 229 -1.08 -13.95 -16.31
C ALA A 229 -0.40 -15.06 -15.51
N ILE A 230 0.25 -14.73 -14.39
CA ILE A 230 0.82 -15.72 -13.47
C ILE A 230 -0.30 -16.62 -12.92
N MET A 231 -1.44 -16.04 -12.49
CA MET A 231 -2.63 -16.81 -12.08
C MET A 231 -3.32 -17.61 -13.21
N LYS A 232 -2.84 -17.51 -14.45
CA LYS A 232 -3.47 -18.11 -15.65
C LYS A 232 -4.91 -17.65 -15.85
N ILE A 233 -5.25 -16.42 -15.47
CA ILE A 233 -6.54 -15.78 -15.74
C ILE A 233 -6.56 -15.23 -17.16
N ILE A 234 -5.41 -14.74 -17.64
CA ILE A 234 -5.22 -14.25 -19.01
C ILE A 234 -4.11 -15.03 -19.71
N PRO A 235 -4.17 -15.22 -21.05
CA PRO A 235 -3.11 -15.87 -21.81
C PRO A 235 -1.88 -14.97 -21.98
N THR A 236 -0.72 -15.58 -22.18
CA THR A 236 0.54 -14.89 -22.54
C THR A 236 0.77 -14.96 -24.05
N ALA A 237 1.28 -13.89 -24.64
CA ALA A 237 1.66 -13.85 -26.06
C ALA A 237 3.05 -14.46 -26.31
N GLY A 238 3.97 -14.34 -25.34
CA GLY A 238 5.32 -14.84 -25.41
C GLY A 238 5.97 -15.03 -24.04
N GLY A 239 7.21 -15.51 -24.04
CA GLY A 239 8.00 -15.73 -22.84
C GLY A 239 7.59 -16.97 -22.03
N GLU A 240 8.18 -17.08 -20.85
CA GLU A 240 7.99 -18.20 -19.93
C GLU A 240 7.69 -17.70 -18.52
N ILE A 241 6.78 -18.41 -17.86
CA ILE A 241 6.55 -18.28 -16.42
C ILE A 241 6.87 -19.64 -15.83
N LEU A 242 7.90 -19.72 -14.98
CA LEU A 242 8.34 -20.93 -14.30
C LEU A 242 7.98 -20.83 -12.82
N TYR A 243 7.28 -21.82 -12.29
CA TYR A 243 6.99 -21.94 -10.86
C TYR A 243 7.62 -23.23 -10.34
N LYS A 244 8.53 -23.13 -9.36
CA LYS A 244 9.36 -24.25 -8.89
C LYS A 244 10.04 -24.99 -10.06
N GLY A 245 10.60 -24.24 -11.00
CA GLY A 245 11.23 -24.76 -12.23
C GLY A 245 10.27 -25.30 -13.30
N THR A 246 8.97 -25.42 -13.02
CA THR A 246 7.98 -25.94 -13.98
C THR A 246 7.32 -24.81 -14.76
N ARG A 247 7.35 -24.88 -16.09
CA ARG A 247 6.66 -23.90 -16.94
C ARG A 247 5.14 -23.95 -16.75
N VAL A 248 4.54 -22.83 -16.31
CA VAL A 248 3.12 -22.73 -15.99
C VAL A 248 2.28 -22.03 -17.04
N ASN A 249 2.85 -21.19 -17.91
CA ASN A 249 2.09 -20.51 -18.96
C ASN A 249 1.78 -21.39 -20.19
N ARG A 250 1.89 -22.73 -20.06
CA ARG A 250 1.45 -23.72 -21.05
C ARG A 250 0.01 -24.20 -20.80
N ARG A 251 -0.49 -25.06 -21.70
CA ARG A 251 -1.72 -25.81 -21.46
C ARG A 251 -1.50 -26.80 -20.31
N PHE A 252 -2.37 -26.74 -19.31
CA PHE A 252 -2.39 -27.65 -18.17
C PHE A 252 -3.57 -28.61 -18.31
N SER A 253 -3.40 -29.81 -17.78
CA SER A 253 -4.49 -30.72 -17.43
C SER A 253 -5.32 -30.16 -16.27
N ARG A 254 -6.49 -30.74 -16.02
CA ARG A 254 -7.34 -30.33 -14.90
C ARG A 254 -6.63 -30.46 -13.55
N GLU A 255 -5.84 -31.51 -13.37
CA GLU A 255 -5.13 -31.78 -12.12
C GLU A 255 -3.97 -30.80 -11.89
N GLU A 256 -3.20 -30.49 -12.95
CA GLU A 256 -2.13 -29.48 -12.85
C GLU A 256 -2.69 -28.09 -12.51
N ILE A 257 -3.82 -27.70 -13.11
CA ILE A 257 -4.50 -26.42 -12.75
C ILE A 257 -4.93 -26.44 -11.29
N LYS A 258 -5.47 -27.57 -10.81
CA LYS A 258 -5.91 -27.72 -9.43
C LYS A 258 -4.72 -27.56 -8.47
N GLN A 259 -3.64 -28.31 -8.67
CA GLN A 259 -2.47 -28.23 -7.81
C GLN A 259 -1.82 -26.83 -7.84
N TYR A 260 -1.72 -26.23 -9.03
CA TYR A 260 -1.15 -24.89 -9.17
C TYR A 260 -1.98 -23.82 -8.46
N ARG A 261 -3.30 -23.83 -8.68
CA ARG A 261 -4.20 -22.87 -8.04
C ARG A 261 -4.31 -23.07 -6.54
N GLN A 262 -4.05 -24.26 -5.99
CA GLN A 262 -3.97 -24.41 -4.55
C GLN A 262 -2.75 -23.69 -3.96
N GLN A 263 -1.60 -23.77 -4.64
CA GLN A 263 -0.33 -23.20 -4.14
C GLN A 263 -0.14 -21.71 -4.44
N VAL A 264 -0.78 -21.22 -5.51
CA VAL A 264 -0.71 -19.82 -5.95
C VAL A 264 -2.07 -19.18 -5.86
N GLN A 265 -2.19 -18.17 -4.99
CA GLN A 265 -3.43 -17.46 -4.69
C GLN A 265 -3.30 -15.98 -5.03
N MET A 266 -4.43 -15.31 -5.19
CA MET A 266 -4.48 -13.88 -5.50
C MET A 266 -5.42 -13.15 -4.55
N ILE A 267 -4.93 -12.04 -3.99
CA ILE A 267 -5.76 -11.03 -3.33
C ILE A 267 -6.05 -9.96 -4.39
N PHE A 268 -7.32 -9.78 -4.73
CA PHE A 268 -7.74 -8.84 -5.77
C PHE A 268 -7.85 -7.40 -5.23
N GLN A 269 -7.68 -6.44 -6.14
CA GLN A 269 -7.69 -4.99 -5.88
C GLN A 269 -8.96 -4.49 -5.20
N ASP A 270 -10.13 -4.97 -5.63
CA ASP A 270 -11.42 -4.57 -5.05
C ASP A 270 -12.03 -5.73 -4.25
N PRO A 271 -12.04 -5.65 -2.90
CA PRO A 271 -12.72 -6.63 -2.08
C PRO A 271 -14.19 -6.78 -2.43
N MET A 272 -14.92 -5.69 -2.67
CA MET A 272 -16.35 -5.74 -2.94
C MET A 272 -16.64 -6.49 -4.24
N ALA A 273 -15.97 -6.12 -5.33
CA ALA A 273 -16.14 -6.81 -6.60
C ALA A 273 -15.68 -8.28 -6.56
N SER A 274 -14.75 -8.62 -5.67
CA SER A 274 -14.23 -9.99 -5.53
C SER A 274 -15.08 -10.91 -4.65
N LEU A 275 -16.00 -10.36 -3.84
CA LEU A 275 -16.83 -11.09 -2.87
C LEU A 275 -18.28 -11.17 -3.35
N ASN A 276 -18.92 -12.32 -3.17
CA ASN A 276 -20.35 -12.46 -3.46
C ASN A 276 -21.18 -11.89 -2.30
N GLU A 277 -21.76 -10.70 -2.47
CA GLU A 277 -22.55 -10.01 -1.43
C GLU A 277 -23.79 -10.79 -0.96
N ARG A 278 -24.26 -11.74 -1.76
CA ARG A 278 -25.44 -12.58 -1.46
C ARG A 278 -25.07 -13.87 -0.73
N ALA A 279 -23.78 -14.14 -0.54
CA ALA A 279 -23.31 -15.31 0.19
C ALA A 279 -22.78 -14.92 1.57
N LYS A 280 -22.90 -15.84 2.52
CA LYS A 280 -22.32 -15.67 3.85
C LYS A 280 -20.80 -15.80 3.81
N VAL A 281 -20.13 -15.11 4.73
CA VAL A 281 -18.67 -15.15 4.89
C VAL A 281 -18.14 -16.58 5.01
N ASP A 282 -18.81 -17.44 5.76
CA ASP A 282 -18.48 -18.85 5.91
C ASP A 282 -18.32 -19.56 4.55
N TYR A 283 -19.29 -19.36 3.65
CA TYR A 283 -19.27 -19.94 2.32
C TYR A 283 -18.16 -19.34 1.45
N ILE A 284 -18.01 -18.01 1.47
CA ILE A 284 -17.01 -17.31 0.66
C ILE A 284 -15.60 -17.76 1.01
N ILE A 285 -15.29 -17.90 2.30
CA ILE A 285 -13.99 -18.43 2.76
C ILE A 285 -13.88 -19.92 2.41
N SER A 286 -14.94 -20.69 2.53
CA SER A 286 -14.92 -22.14 2.30
C SER A 286 -14.94 -22.56 0.84
N GLU A 287 -15.18 -21.64 -0.10
CA GLU A 287 -15.32 -21.93 -1.53
C GLU A 287 -14.13 -22.75 -2.06
N GLY A 288 -12.91 -22.35 -1.67
CA GLY A 288 -11.69 -23.07 -2.02
C GLY A 288 -11.61 -24.46 -1.40
N LEU A 289 -12.08 -24.65 -0.17
CA LEU A 289 -12.10 -25.97 0.48
C LEU A 289 -13.04 -26.94 -0.25
N TYR A 290 -14.22 -26.47 -0.66
CA TYR A 290 -15.18 -27.26 -1.43
C TYR A 290 -14.65 -27.61 -2.82
N ASN A 291 -14.14 -26.64 -3.56
CA ASN A 291 -13.69 -26.85 -4.93
C ASN A 291 -12.50 -27.81 -5.03
N PHE A 292 -11.71 -27.91 -3.96
CA PHE A 292 -10.48 -28.70 -3.95
C PHE A 292 -10.56 -29.97 -3.08
N ASN A 293 -11.67 -30.18 -2.35
CA ASN A 293 -11.88 -31.25 -1.36
C ASN A 293 -10.80 -31.24 -0.26
N LEU A 294 -10.58 -30.08 0.36
CA LEU A 294 -9.50 -29.85 1.35
C LEU A 294 -9.98 -29.93 2.80
N PHE A 295 -11.01 -30.72 3.09
CA PHE A 295 -11.53 -30.92 4.45
C PHE A 295 -12.06 -32.35 4.62
N GLU A 296 -11.94 -32.89 5.83
CA GLU A 296 -12.35 -34.27 6.12
C GLU A 296 -13.85 -34.40 6.36
N ASN A 297 -14.42 -33.42 7.05
CA ASN A 297 -15.84 -33.35 7.42
C ASN A 297 -16.23 -31.90 7.74
N GLU A 298 -17.51 -31.68 7.99
CA GLU A 298 -18.05 -30.33 8.24
C GLU A 298 -17.47 -29.66 9.50
N ALA A 299 -17.06 -30.44 10.52
CA ALA A 299 -16.42 -29.90 11.71
C ALA A 299 -15.00 -29.39 11.41
N ASP A 300 -14.21 -30.14 10.61
CA ASP A 300 -12.89 -29.71 10.14
C ASP A 300 -12.98 -28.45 9.27
N ARG A 301 -13.95 -28.38 8.35
CA ARG A 301 -14.20 -27.17 7.54
C ARG A 301 -14.44 -25.94 8.42
N LYS A 302 -15.36 -26.03 9.38
CA LYS A 302 -15.66 -24.92 10.30
C LYS A 302 -14.46 -24.53 11.15
N ALA A 303 -13.66 -25.51 11.60
CA ALA A 303 -12.43 -25.24 12.35
C ALA A 303 -11.38 -24.49 11.50
N LYS A 304 -11.21 -24.86 10.23
CA LYS A 304 -10.33 -24.16 9.29
C LYS A 304 -10.79 -22.72 9.02
N VAL A 305 -12.09 -22.52 8.80
CA VAL A 305 -12.68 -21.17 8.64
C VAL A 305 -12.44 -20.32 9.89
N SER A 306 -12.75 -20.85 11.08
CA SER A 306 -12.52 -20.15 12.34
C SER A 306 -11.06 -19.75 12.52
N ARG A 307 -10.13 -20.67 12.24
CA ARG A 307 -8.69 -20.42 12.32
C ARG A 307 -8.23 -19.32 11.36
N VAL A 308 -8.67 -19.35 10.09
CA VAL A 308 -8.25 -18.31 9.13
C VAL A 308 -8.85 -16.95 9.48
N MET A 309 -10.09 -16.91 9.97
CA MET A 309 -10.72 -15.66 10.44
C MET A 309 -9.92 -15.05 11.58
N GLN A 310 -9.54 -15.85 12.59
CA GLN A 310 -8.70 -15.40 13.70
C GLN A 310 -7.35 -14.87 13.21
N ARG A 311 -6.69 -15.58 12.28
CA ARG A 311 -5.41 -15.16 11.70
C ARG A 311 -5.48 -13.79 11.03
N VAL A 312 -6.58 -13.49 10.33
CA VAL A 312 -6.77 -12.16 9.71
C VAL A 312 -7.35 -11.13 10.68
N GLY A 313 -7.47 -11.44 11.97
CA GLY A 313 -8.01 -10.54 13.00
C GLY A 313 -9.53 -10.33 12.91
N LEU A 314 -10.26 -11.31 12.39
CA LEU A 314 -11.73 -11.35 12.38
C LEU A 314 -12.26 -12.35 13.41
N LEU A 315 -13.35 -11.98 14.06
CA LEU A 315 -14.06 -12.83 15.01
C LEU A 315 -14.79 -13.97 14.28
N PRO A 316 -14.56 -15.26 14.63
CA PRO A 316 -15.22 -16.40 13.99
C PRO A 316 -16.75 -16.35 13.99
N GLU A 317 -17.34 -15.69 14.99
CA GLU A 317 -18.78 -15.50 15.14
C GLU A 317 -19.36 -14.74 13.94
N PHE A 318 -18.54 -13.93 13.26
CA PHE A 318 -18.93 -13.17 12.08
C PHE A 318 -19.01 -14.01 10.81
N ALA A 319 -18.65 -15.31 10.84
CA ALA A 319 -18.75 -16.19 9.67
C ALA A 319 -20.18 -16.29 9.10
N SER A 320 -21.19 -16.09 9.96
CA SER A 320 -22.59 -16.14 9.58
C SER A 320 -23.13 -14.88 8.87
N ARG A 321 -22.34 -13.78 8.90
CA ARG A 321 -22.68 -12.47 8.31
C ARG A 321 -22.45 -12.44 6.80
N PHE A 322 -22.96 -11.40 6.17
CA PHE A 322 -22.75 -11.06 4.76
C PHE A 322 -21.67 -9.97 4.61
N PRO A 323 -20.96 -9.90 3.47
CA PRO A 323 -19.89 -8.92 3.24
C PRO A 323 -20.29 -7.46 3.47
N HIS A 324 -21.53 -7.08 3.14
CA HIS A 324 -22.01 -5.70 3.30
C HIS A 324 -22.11 -5.26 4.78
N GLU A 325 -22.16 -6.21 5.71
CA GLU A 325 -22.21 -5.95 7.16
C GLU A 325 -20.82 -5.66 7.78
N PHE A 326 -19.76 -5.66 6.96
CA PHE A 326 -18.39 -5.37 7.38
C PHE A 326 -17.92 -4.01 6.89
N SER A 327 -17.01 -3.39 7.64
CA SER A 327 -16.25 -2.21 7.21
C SER A 327 -15.31 -2.52 6.04
N GLY A 328 -14.85 -1.51 5.30
CA GLY A 328 -13.91 -1.69 4.18
C GLY A 328 -12.66 -2.49 4.55
N GLY A 329 -12.03 -2.17 5.68
CA GLY A 329 -10.87 -2.91 6.20
C GLY A 329 -11.17 -4.37 6.55
N GLN A 330 -12.34 -4.65 7.10
CA GLN A 330 -12.76 -6.03 7.38
C GLN A 330 -13.08 -6.80 6.10
N ARG A 331 -13.64 -6.16 5.07
CA ARG A 331 -13.83 -6.76 3.74
C ARG A 331 -12.48 -7.09 3.09
N GLN A 332 -11.47 -6.23 3.25
CA GLN A 332 -10.11 -6.55 2.81
C GLN A 332 -9.55 -7.79 3.53
N ARG A 333 -9.67 -7.84 4.86
CA ARG A 333 -9.27 -9.02 5.67
C ARG A 333 -9.99 -10.29 5.23
N LEU A 334 -11.27 -10.19 4.86
CA LEU A 334 -12.03 -11.30 4.29
C LEU A 334 -11.46 -11.77 2.94
N GLY A 335 -11.09 -10.84 2.05
CA GLY A 335 -10.39 -11.15 0.81
C GLY A 335 -9.06 -11.87 1.04
N ILE A 336 -8.30 -11.44 2.06
CA ILE A 336 -7.06 -12.11 2.50
C ILE A 336 -7.36 -13.52 3.03
N ALA A 337 -8.38 -13.67 3.89
CA ALA A 337 -8.76 -14.96 4.46
C ALA A 337 -9.16 -15.98 3.39
N ARG A 338 -9.88 -15.53 2.35
CA ARG A 338 -10.25 -16.35 1.20
C ARG A 338 -9.04 -16.89 0.44
N ALA A 339 -7.96 -16.12 0.33
CA ALA A 339 -6.71 -16.60 -0.27
C ALA A 339 -5.97 -17.57 0.68
N LEU A 340 -5.89 -17.23 1.97
CA LEU A 340 -5.14 -17.99 2.98
C LEU A 340 -5.73 -19.34 3.35
N ILE A 341 -7.04 -19.52 3.20
CA ILE A 341 -7.71 -20.80 3.52
C ILE A 341 -7.16 -21.98 2.71
N MET A 342 -6.56 -21.69 1.55
CA MET A 342 -5.93 -22.68 0.67
C MET A 342 -4.51 -23.08 1.12
N GLU A 343 -3.98 -22.44 2.16
CA GLU A 343 -2.61 -22.58 2.65
C GLU A 343 -1.56 -22.43 1.52
N PRO A 344 -1.59 -21.31 0.77
CA PRO A 344 -0.70 -21.12 -0.37
C PRO A 344 0.76 -20.92 0.06
N GLU A 345 1.69 -21.17 -0.86
CA GLU A 345 3.11 -20.77 -0.68
C GLU A 345 3.40 -19.41 -1.31
N PHE A 346 2.59 -19.01 -2.31
CA PHE A 346 2.76 -17.78 -3.08
C PHE A 346 1.44 -17.02 -3.23
N ILE A 347 1.46 -15.73 -2.88
CA ILE A 347 0.31 -14.84 -2.98
C ILE A 347 0.66 -13.67 -3.88
N ILE A 348 -0.20 -13.43 -4.87
CA ILE A 348 -0.19 -12.22 -5.68
C ILE A 348 -1.15 -11.24 -5.01
N ALA A 349 -0.62 -10.19 -4.41
CA ALA A 349 -1.41 -9.16 -3.75
C ALA A 349 -1.53 -7.95 -4.69
N ASP A 350 -2.65 -7.88 -5.40
CA ASP A 350 -2.94 -6.83 -6.38
C ASP A 350 -3.61 -5.65 -5.69
N GLU A 351 -2.84 -4.61 -5.38
CA GLU A 351 -3.28 -3.42 -4.66
C GLU A 351 -4.11 -3.69 -3.39
N PRO A 352 -3.64 -4.55 -2.46
CA PRO A 352 -4.41 -5.08 -1.33
C PRO A 352 -4.74 -4.05 -0.23
N ILE A 353 -4.43 -2.78 -0.47
CA ILE A 353 -4.53 -1.67 0.48
C ILE A 353 -5.08 -0.39 -0.18
N SER A 354 -5.43 -0.46 -1.47
CA SER A 354 -5.97 0.68 -2.20
C SER A 354 -7.30 1.13 -1.59
N ALA A 355 -7.58 2.44 -1.63
CA ALA A 355 -8.80 3.04 -1.09
C ALA A 355 -9.10 2.76 0.40
N LEU A 356 -8.06 2.45 1.20
CA LEU A 356 -8.17 2.28 2.66
C LEU A 356 -7.53 3.46 3.40
N ASP A 357 -8.19 3.88 4.48
CA ASP A 357 -7.68 4.87 5.43
C ASP A 357 -6.28 4.50 5.94
N VAL A 358 -5.46 5.50 6.27
CA VAL A 358 -4.07 5.35 6.71
C VAL A 358 -3.92 4.31 7.84
N SER A 359 -4.80 4.37 8.85
CA SER A 359 -4.75 3.41 9.97
C SER A 359 -5.08 1.98 9.53
N ILE A 360 -6.02 1.80 8.61
CA ILE A 360 -6.43 0.46 8.16
C ILE A 360 -5.34 -0.12 7.24
N ARG A 361 -4.74 0.71 6.39
CA ARG A 361 -3.56 0.37 5.60
C ARG A 361 -2.43 -0.16 6.47
N ALA A 362 -2.08 0.54 7.56
CA ALA A 362 -1.06 0.10 8.50
C ALA A 362 -1.39 -1.27 9.13
N GLN A 363 -2.65 -1.51 9.52
CA GLN A 363 -3.08 -2.80 10.03
C GLN A 363 -2.94 -3.94 9.02
N ILE A 364 -3.31 -3.72 7.76
CA ILE A 364 -3.18 -4.73 6.70
C ILE A 364 -1.71 -5.02 6.40
N ILE A 365 -0.86 -4.00 6.34
CA ILE A 365 0.59 -4.17 6.15
C ILE A 365 1.20 -5.01 7.30
N ASN A 366 0.84 -4.71 8.54
CA ASN A 366 1.30 -5.48 9.70
C ASN A 366 0.84 -6.94 9.60
N LEU A 367 -0.42 -7.18 9.27
CA LEU A 367 -0.96 -8.52 9.04
C LEU A 367 -0.17 -9.27 7.95
N LEU A 368 0.08 -8.65 6.80
CA LEU A 368 0.85 -9.29 5.73
C LEU A 368 2.29 -9.60 6.16
N ASN A 369 2.93 -8.71 6.92
CA ASN A 369 4.26 -8.94 7.47
C ASN A 369 4.30 -10.06 8.53
N GLU A 370 3.28 -10.16 9.38
CA GLU A 370 3.11 -11.25 10.34
C GLU A 370 2.93 -12.59 9.60
N LEU A 371 2.03 -12.64 8.63
CA LEU A 371 1.79 -13.81 7.79
C LEU A 371 3.05 -14.24 7.02
N LYS A 372 3.82 -13.29 6.49
CA LYS A 372 5.14 -13.55 5.88
C LYS A 372 6.08 -14.27 6.85
N LYS A 373 6.18 -13.78 8.09
CA LYS A 373 7.10 -14.28 9.11
C LYS A 373 6.67 -15.66 9.63
N GLU A 374 5.38 -15.83 9.95
CA GLU A 374 4.86 -17.05 10.57
C GLU A 374 4.73 -18.22 9.59
N HIS A 375 4.40 -17.94 8.32
CA HIS A 375 4.09 -18.97 7.33
C HIS A 375 5.10 -19.07 6.20
N SER A 376 6.21 -18.32 6.26
CA SER A 376 7.19 -18.23 5.18
C SER A 376 6.55 -17.92 3.82
N LEU A 377 5.46 -17.13 3.85
CA LEU A 377 4.68 -16.75 2.67
C LEU A 377 5.53 -15.89 1.73
N THR A 378 5.38 -16.14 0.44
CA THR A 378 6.03 -15.36 -0.61
C THR A 378 5.00 -14.45 -1.27
N TYR A 379 5.36 -13.18 -1.49
CA TYR A 379 4.45 -12.20 -2.06
C TYR A 379 4.99 -11.61 -3.37
N LEU A 380 4.12 -11.57 -4.38
CA LEU A 380 4.20 -10.57 -5.44
C LEU A 380 3.24 -9.43 -5.07
N PHE A 381 3.78 -8.31 -4.61
CA PHE A 381 2.99 -7.19 -4.10
C PHE A 381 2.92 -6.06 -5.14
N ILE A 382 1.75 -5.89 -5.75
CA ILE A 382 1.50 -4.85 -6.75
C ILE A 382 0.91 -3.64 -6.05
N ALA A 383 1.50 -2.46 -6.27
CA ALA A 383 0.98 -1.21 -5.77
C ALA A 383 1.38 -0.04 -6.69
N HIS A 384 0.69 1.09 -6.54
CA HIS A 384 1.08 2.36 -7.17
C HIS A 384 1.80 3.31 -6.20
N ASP A 385 1.66 3.10 -4.89
CA ASP A 385 2.26 3.93 -3.85
C ASP A 385 3.60 3.35 -3.36
N LEU A 386 4.69 4.00 -3.78
CA LEU A 386 6.06 3.66 -3.39
C LEU A 386 6.31 3.80 -1.88
N SER A 387 5.58 4.67 -1.17
CA SER A 387 5.78 4.84 0.27
C SER A 387 5.43 3.57 1.07
N VAL A 388 4.39 2.87 0.64
CA VAL A 388 3.98 1.60 1.23
C VAL A 388 4.93 0.48 0.81
N VAL A 389 5.29 0.48 -0.46
CA VAL A 389 6.17 -0.54 -1.06
C VAL A 389 7.52 -0.55 -0.35
N ARG A 390 8.09 0.61 -0.05
CA ARG A 390 9.33 0.72 0.71
C ARG A 390 9.30 -0.10 2.01
N PHE A 391 8.16 -0.06 2.72
CA PHE A 391 8.03 -0.66 4.02
C PHE A 391 7.86 -2.19 3.99
N ILE A 392 7.15 -2.73 2.99
CA ILE A 392 6.78 -4.15 2.93
C ILE A 392 7.74 -4.99 2.06
N SER A 393 8.48 -4.35 1.15
CA SER A 393 9.18 -5.05 0.07
C SER A 393 10.65 -5.30 0.38
N ASP A 394 11.13 -6.46 -0.04
CA ASP A 394 12.56 -6.78 -0.01
C ASP A 394 13.26 -6.28 -1.27
N ARG A 395 12.58 -6.40 -2.42
CA ARG A 395 12.99 -5.91 -3.74
C ARG A 395 11.82 -5.25 -4.45
N ILE A 396 12.15 -4.29 -5.29
CA ILE A 396 11.18 -3.47 -6.01
C ILE A 396 11.55 -3.45 -7.47
N GLY A 397 10.59 -3.80 -8.34
CA GLY A 397 10.65 -3.63 -9.78
C GLY A 397 9.74 -2.48 -10.22
N VAL A 398 10.29 -1.51 -10.94
CA VAL A 398 9.60 -0.34 -11.46
C VAL A 398 9.22 -0.58 -12.91
N ILE A 399 7.93 -0.56 -13.23
CA ILE A 399 7.39 -0.82 -14.58
C ILE A 399 6.83 0.47 -15.21
N TYR A 400 7.13 0.67 -16.49
CA TYR A 400 6.61 1.74 -17.32
C TYR A 400 6.18 1.19 -18.67
N LYS A 401 4.92 1.45 -19.07
CA LYS A 401 4.35 1.04 -20.37
C LYS A 401 4.66 -0.41 -20.77
N GLY A 402 4.51 -1.34 -19.83
CA GLY A 402 4.69 -2.77 -20.08
C GLY A 402 6.13 -3.28 -20.02
N ALA A 403 7.11 -2.44 -19.73
CA ALA A 403 8.52 -2.83 -19.60
C ALA A 403 9.08 -2.48 -18.22
N LEU A 404 9.93 -3.37 -17.70
CA LEU A 404 10.62 -3.16 -16.42
C LEU A 404 11.76 -2.16 -16.66
N MET A 405 11.75 -1.05 -15.94
CA MET A 405 12.72 0.05 -16.10
C MET A 405 13.90 -0.09 -15.13
N GLU A 406 13.62 -0.55 -13.91
CA GLU A 406 14.61 -0.66 -12.85
C GLU A 406 14.17 -1.71 -11.83
N LEU A 407 15.11 -2.46 -11.28
CA LEU A 407 14.88 -3.43 -10.21
C LEU A 407 16.04 -3.36 -9.24
N ALA A 408 15.76 -3.20 -7.96
CA ALA A 408 16.80 -3.16 -6.92
C ALA A 408 16.26 -3.67 -5.58
N PRO A 409 17.13 -3.96 -4.59
CA PRO A 409 16.72 -4.06 -3.20
C PRO A 409 15.91 -2.85 -2.76
N GLY A 410 14.98 -3.08 -1.83
CA GLY A 410 13.96 -2.11 -1.45
C GLY A 410 14.53 -0.77 -0.98
N GLU A 411 15.56 -0.75 -0.11
CA GLU A 411 16.16 0.52 0.33
C GLU A 411 17.11 1.12 -0.73
N GLU A 412 17.75 0.29 -1.55
CA GLU A 412 18.67 0.74 -2.61
C GLU A 412 17.95 1.59 -3.65
N ILE A 413 16.72 1.20 -4.04
CA ILE A 413 15.96 1.96 -5.03
C ILE A 413 15.59 3.37 -4.57
N PHE A 414 15.45 3.59 -3.25
CA PHE A 414 15.19 4.94 -2.68
C PHE A 414 16.47 5.72 -2.44
N ALA A 415 17.56 5.03 -2.08
CA ALA A 415 18.85 5.67 -1.84
C ALA A 415 19.54 6.11 -3.14
N HIS A 416 19.56 5.23 -4.14
CA HIS A 416 20.27 5.42 -5.41
C HIS A 416 19.38 5.06 -6.62
N PRO A 417 18.26 5.77 -6.85
CA PRO A 417 17.46 5.57 -8.06
C PRO A 417 18.23 5.98 -9.32
N LEU A 418 18.44 5.04 -10.25
CA LEU A 418 19.23 5.28 -11.45
C LEU A 418 18.36 5.77 -12.62
N HIS A 419 17.29 5.03 -12.94
CA HIS A 419 16.50 5.31 -14.14
C HIS A 419 15.72 6.64 -13.98
N PRO A 420 15.69 7.53 -15.01
CA PRO A 420 15.00 8.83 -14.92
C PRO A 420 13.52 8.71 -14.54
N TYR A 421 12.82 7.70 -15.05
CA TYR A 421 11.44 7.39 -14.64
C TYR A 421 11.31 7.05 -13.15
N THR A 422 12.18 6.20 -12.60
CA THR A 422 12.17 5.88 -11.16
C THR A 422 12.38 7.14 -10.32
N ARG A 423 13.32 8.00 -10.71
CA ARG A 423 13.55 9.31 -10.07
C ARG A 423 12.32 10.20 -10.13
N SER A 424 11.64 10.27 -11.28
CA SER A 424 10.37 11.00 -11.43
C SER A 424 9.30 10.47 -10.47
N LEU A 425 9.09 9.15 -10.41
CA LEU A 425 8.11 8.54 -9.51
C LEU A 425 8.40 8.85 -8.04
N LEU A 426 9.65 8.70 -7.60
CA LEU A 426 10.06 9.01 -6.23
C LEU A 426 9.88 10.50 -5.91
N SER A 427 10.20 11.38 -6.88
CA SER A 427 10.00 12.82 -6.74
C SER A 427 8.52 13.21 -6.64
N ALA A 428 7.58 12.34 -7.02
CA ALA A 428 6.14 12.59 -6.91
C ALA A 428 5.51 12.11 -5.60
N ILE A 429 6.20 11.32 -4.77
CA ILE A 429 5.66 10.78 -3.50
C ILE A 429 5.44 11.90 -2.47
N PRO A 430 4.20 12.21 -2.04
CA PRO A 430 4.00 13.27 -1.06
C PRO A 430 4.71 12.98 0.26
N MET A 431 5.43 13.97 0.79
CA MET A 431 6.04 13.86 2.11
C MET A 431 5.06 14.36 3.17
N PRO A 432 4.86 13.63 4.28
CA PRO A 432 4.00 14.06 5.38
C PRO A 432 4.70 15.10 6.28
N ASP A 433 5.46 16.02 5.66
CA ASP A 433 6.15 17.15 6.28
C ASP A 433 5.92 18.37 5.38
N PRO A 434 5.05 19.32 5.79
CA PRO A 434 4.73 20.50 4.98
C PRO A 434 5.96 21.34 4.63
N ALA A 435 6.98 21.41 5.50
CA ALA A 435 8.17 22.21 5.25
C ALA A 435 9.05 21.57 4.17
N ALA A 436 9.25 20.25 4.25
CA ALA A 436 9.98 19.50 3.24
C ALA A 436 9.24 19.48 1.88
N GLU A 437 7.92 19.40 1.92
CA GLU A 437 7.08 19.33 0.71
C GLU A 437 7.09 20.64 -0.09
N ARG A 438 7.11 21.81 0.57
CA ARG A 438 7.20 23.11 -0.12
C ARG A 438 8.48 23.29 -0.95
N GLY A 439 9.59 22.71 -0.51
CA GLY A 439 10.87 22.78 -1.21
C GLY A 439 11.02 21.73 -2.31
N LYS A 440 10.06 20.81 -2.44
CA LYS A 440 10.15 19.66 -3.33
C LYS A 440 9.89 20.08 -4.78
N THR A 441 10.76 19.64 -5.69
CA THR A 441 10.56 19.80 -7.14
C THR A 441 10.14 18.47 -7.74
N CYS A 442 8.90 18.36 -8.21
CA CYS A 442 8.44 17.21 -8.99
C CYS A 442 8.86 17.41 -10.45
N THR A 443 9.78 16.59 -10.94
CA THR A 443 10.19 16.65 -12.35
C THR A 443 9.47 15.55 -13.11
N PRO A 444 8.57 15.88 -14.06
CA PRO A 444 7.88 14.85 -14.83
C PRO A 444 8.89 14.09 -15.69
N TYR A 445 8.68 12.79 -15.82
CA TYR A 445 9.49 11.95 -16.70
C TYR A 445 9.25 12.32 -18.16
N ASP A 446 10.32 12.69 -18.86
CA ASP A 446 10.32 12.88 -20.30
C ASP A 446 11.08 11.72 -20.98
N PRO A 447 10.42 10.85 -21.76
CA PRO A 447 11.08 9.78 -22.50
C PRO A 447 12.14 10.27 -23.51
N SER A 448 12.12 11.55 -23.90
CA SER A 448 13.06 12.12 -24.87
C SER A 448 14.50 12.22 -24.35
N VAL A 449 14.70 12.05 -23.03
CA VAL A 449 16.04 11.99 -22.42
C VAL A 449 16.85 10.78 -22.90
N HIS A 450 16.17 9.77 -23.44
CA HIS A 450 16.77 8.55 -23.96
C HIS A 450 16.99 8.63 -25.47
N ASP A 451 18.21 8.30 -25.93
CA ASP A 451 18.50 8.09 -27.34
C ASP A 451 18.72 6.60 -27.63
N TYR A 452 17.65 5.95 -28.09
CA TYR A 452 17.66 4.54 -28.50
C TYR A 452 17.63 4.36 -30.02
N SER A 453 17.96 5.40 -30.78
CA SER A 453 17.92 5.35 -32.25
C SER A 453 19.01 4.46 -32.84
N VAL A 454 20.19 4.43 -32.20
CA VAL A 454 21.36 3.66 -32.63
C VAL A 454 21.63 2.47 -31.71
N ASP A 455 21.70 2.71 -30.40
CA ASP A 455 21.96 1.68 -29.40
C ASP A 455 20.68 1.34 -28.63
N LYS A 456 20.25 0.08 -28.67
CA LYS A 456 18.99 -0.34 -28.08
C LYS A 456 19.19 -0.64 -26.59
N PRO A 457 18.20 -0.33 -25.74
CA PRO A 457 18.28 -0.64 -24.33
C PRO A 457 18.23 -2.15 -24.11
N ALA A 458 18.94 -2.60 -23.08
CA ALA A 458 18.94 -3.98 -22.61
C ALA A 458 18.73 -4.02 -21.10
N TRP A 459 18.13 -5.10 -20.62
CA TRP A 459 18.00 -5.36 -19.20
C TRP A 459 19.37 -5.75 -18.61
N THR A 460 19.99 -4.84 -17.86
CA THR A 460 21.40 -4.93 -17.49
C THR A 460 21.59 -4.79 -15.99
N GLU A 461 22.38 -5.68 -15.38
CA GLU A 461 22.81 -5.55 -13.99
C GLU A 461 23.95 -4.52 -13.89
N ILE A 462 23.70 -3.43 -13.18
CA ILE A 462 24.65 -2.32 -12.99
C ILE A 462 25.51 -2.55 -11.74
N ALA A 463 24.90 -3.08 -10.68
CA ALA A 463 25.51 -3.51 -9.43
C ALA A 463 24.79 -4.77 -8.93
N PRO A 464 25.37 -5.56 -8.00
CA PRO A 464 24.75 -6.80 -7.53
C PRO A 464 23.29 -6.61 -7.08
N GLY A 465 22.35 -7.23 -7.80
CA GLY A 465 20.91 -7.13 -7.54
C GLY A 465 20.23 -5.84 -8.03
N HIS A 466 20.97 -4.92 -8.65
CA HIS A 466 20.46 -3.65 -9.19
C HIS A 466 20.51 -3.67 -10.73
N PHE A 467 19.34 -3.85 -11.34
CA PHE A 467 19.14 -3.93 -12.77
C PHE A 467 18.47 -2.68 -13.30
N VAL A 468 18.86 -2.25 -14.49
CA VAL A 468 18.29 -1.10 -15.19
C VAL A 468 18.07 -1.44 -16.66
N PHE A 469 16.98 -0.94 -17.24
CA PHE A 469 16.72 -0.99 -18.67
C PHE A 469 17.33 0.24 -19.34
N ALA A 470 18.51 0.06 -19.94
CA ALA A 470 19.29 1.15 -20.50
C ALA A 470 20.22 0.68 -21.62
N ASN A 471 20.68 1.60 -22.45
CA ASN A 471 21.70 1.32 -23.46
C ASN A 471 23.12 1.30 -22.83
N ALA A 472 24.16 0.98 -23.60
CA ALA A 472 25.51 0.82 -23.03
C ALA A 472 26.07 2.13 -22.44
N ARG A 473 25.80 3.26 -23.09
CA ARG A 473 26.23 4.58 -22.63
C ARG A 473 25.61 4.96 -21.29
N GLU A 474 24.29 4.79 -21.18
CA GLU A 474 23.55 5.06 -19.94
C GLU A 474 24.01 4.15 -18.81
N CYS A 475 24.26 2.86 -19.09
CA CYS A 475 24.83 1.93 -18.11
C CYS A 475 26.15 2.45 -17.52
N ASP A 476 27.04 3.00 -18.36
CA ASP A 476 28.31 3.56 -17.89
C ASP A 476 28.12 4.83 -17.05
N GLU A 477 27.15 5.67 -17.40
CA GLU A 477 26.77 6.85 -16.60
C GLU A 477 26.22 6.41 -15.23
N TYR A 478 25.35 5.40 -15.19
CA TYR A 478 24.79 4.87 -13.96
C TYR A 478 25.82 4.19 -13.06
N ARG A 479 26.79 3.46 -13.62
CA ARG A 479 27.91 2.91 -12.82
C ARG A 479 28.67 4.03 -12.11
N ARG A 480 28.96 5.14 -12.80
CA ARG A 480 29.64 6.30 -12.18
C ARG A 480 28.81 6.98 -11.09
N MET A 481 27.48 6.89 -11.14
CA MET A 481 26.61 7.43 -10.10
C MET A 481 26.69 6.65 -8.79
N LEU A 482 27.01 5.35 -8.85
CA LEU A 482 27.13 4.48 -7.68
C LEU A 482 28.50 4.57 -6.98
N GLY A 483 29.48 5.23 -7.61
CA GLY A 483 30.88 5.30 -7.14
C GLY A 483 31.74 4.22 -7.77
#